data_AF-A0A0K2J9Y5-F1
#
_entry.id   AF-A0A0K2J9Y5-F1
#
_cell.length_a   1.000
_cell.length_b   1.000
_cell.length_c   1.000
_cell.angle_alpha   90.00
_cell.angle_beta   90.00
_cell.angle_gamma   90.00
#
_symmetry.space_group_name_H-M   'P 1'
#
loop_
_entity.id
_entity.type
_entity.pdbx_description
1 polymer ?
#
loop_
_entity_poly.entity_id
_entity_poly.type
_entity_poly.pdbx_seq_one_letter_code
_entity_poly.pdbx_strand_id
1 'polypeptide(L)'
;MYILRKGLEYFFPKIDEKFMNKVIEILDSDEKKIFLEMDRYDKFHSLEVYKKVSKTNLKDKIIYLKLALLHDCGKGKIPMITRILHKFKIKTSLREHAERGYEKLRNTDTELALLIRNHHNRNYSEEMTVFQQCDDES
;
A
#
# COMPACT_ATOMS: atom_id res chain seq x y z
N MET A 1 17.83 -23.46 11.30
CA MET A 1 16.37 -23.51 11.04
C MET A 1 15.64 -22.20 11.37
N TYR A 2 15.90 -21.56 12.52
CA TYR A 2 15.20 -20.32 12.95
C TYR A 2 15.35 -19.13 11.97
N ILE A 3 16.55 -18.90 11.44
CA ILE A 3 16.84 -17.81 10.48
C ILE A 3 16.09 -18.02 9.15
N LEU A 4 16.06 -19.26 8.65
CA LEU A 4 15.32 -19.62 7.44
C LEU A 4 13.80 -19.44 7.63
N ARG A 5 13.28 -19.78 8.81
CA ARG A 5 11.87 -19.54 9.16
C ARG A 5 11.53 -18.04 9.20
N LYS A 6 12.37 -17.23 9.85
CA LYS A 6 12.23 -15.76 9.89
C LYS A 6 12.29 -15.14 8.49
N GLY A 7 13.17 -15.63 7.63
CA GLY A 7 13.23 -15.23 6.22
C GLY A 7 11.95 -15.57 5.46
N LEU A 8 11.44 -16.80 5.61
CA LEU A 8 10.18 -17.21 5.00
C LEU A 8 8.99 -16.39 5.51
N GLU A 9 8.91 -16.12 6.81
CA GLU A 9 7.86 -15.28 7.40
C GLU A 9 7.90 -13.83 6.88
N TYR A 10 9.10 -13.30 6.63
CA TYR A 10 9.27 -11.98 6.00
C TYR A 10 8.72 -11.93 4.57
N PHE A 11 8.94 -12.99 3.79
CA PHE A 11 8.49 -13.07 2.40
C PHE A 11 7.04 -13.57 2.25
N PHE A 12 6.52 -14.29 3.24
CA PHE A 12 5.16 -14.86 3.25
C PHE A 12 4.42 -14.52 4.55
N PRO A 13 4.17 -13.23 4.81
CA PRO A 13 3.58 -12.79 6.06
C PRO A 13 2.15 -13.32 6.23
N LYS A 14 1.71 -13.54 7.47
CA LYS A 14 0.33 -13.94 7.77
C LYS A 14 -0.52 -12.69 7.98
N ILE A 15 -1.64 -12.62 7.26
CA ILE A 15 -2.65 -11.57 7.43
C ILE A 15 -3.57 -11.95 8.58
N ASP A 16 -3.80 -11.01 9.50
CA ASP A 16 -4.88 -11.10 10.48
C ASP A 16 -6.20 -10.73 9.77
N GLU A 17 -6.96 -11.76 9.39
CA GLU A 17 -8.23 -11.61 8.66
C GLU A 17 -9.27 -10.79 9.44
N LYS A 18 -9.30 -10.91 10.78
CA LYS A 18 -10.25 -10.14 11.61
C LYS A 18 -9.90 -8.66 11.59
N PHE A 19 -8.61 -8.35 11.69
CA PHE A 19 -8.13 -6.98 11.55
C PHE A 19 -8.38 -6.43 10.15
N MET A 20 -8.02 -7.19 9.11
CA MET A 20 -8.23 -6.80 7.71
C MET A 20 -9.71 -6.47 7.45
N ASN A 21 -10.61 -7.40 7.78
CA ASN A 21 -12.04 -7.21 7.58
C ASN A 21 -12.57 -5.98 8.32
N LYS A 22 -12.04 -5.65 9.50
CA LYS A 22 -12.41 -4.44 10.22
C LYS A 22 -11.94 -3.17 9.50
N VAL A 23 -10.68 -3.13 9.05
CA VAL A 23 -10.13 -1.88 8.49
C VAL A 23 -10.61 -1.60 7.08
N ILE A 24 -10.89 -2.62 6.26
CA ILE A 24 -11.42 -2.39 4.92
C ILE A 24 -12.85 -1.85 4.92
N GLU A 25 -13.56 -1.85 6.05
CA GLU A 25 -14.89 -1.23 6.15
C GLU A 25 -14.89 0.29 5.92
N ILE A 26 -13.73 0.94 5.98
CA ILE A 26 -13.61 2.36 5.59
C ILE A 26 -13.68 2.59 4.08
N LEU A 27 -13.47 1.52 3.30
CA LEU A 27 -13.47 1.55 1.85
C LEU A 27 -14.91 1.37 1.34
N ASP A 28 -15.26 2.03 0.24
CA ASP A 28 -16.50 1.73 -0.48
C ASP A 28 -16.43 0.39 -1.24
N SER A 29 -17.50 0.01 -1.93
CA SER A 29 -17.56 -1.28 -2.63
C SER A 29 -16.50 -1.45 -3.72
N ASP A 30 -16.20 -0.38 -4.48
CA ASP A 30 -15.26 -0.42 -5.59
C ASP A 30 -13.82 -0.43 -5.04
N GLU A 31 -13.55 0.40 -4.04
CA GLU A 31 -12.29 0.43 -3.29
C GLU A 31 -12.00 -0.92 -2.61
N LYS A 32 -12.99 -1.52 -1.94
CA LYS A 32 -12.88 -2.85 -1.33
C LYS A 32 -12.52 -3.90 -2.38
N LYS A 33 -13.16 -3.86 -3.55
CA LYS A 33 -12.86 -4.79 -4.65
C LYS A 33 -11.41 -4.63 -5.11
N ILE A 34 -10.95 -3.40 -5.30
CA ILE A 34 -9.55 -3.11 -5.67
C ILE A 34 -8.58 -3.67 -4.63
N PHE A 35 -8.83 -3.43 -3.33
CA PHE A 35 -8.01 -3.96 -2.25
C PHE A 35 -7.95 -5.49 -2.26
N LEU A 36 -9.10 -6.14 -2.43
CA LEU A 36 -9.19 -7.60 -2.42
C LEU A 36 -8.51 -8.25 -3.64
N GLU A 37 -8.33 -7.53 -4.74
CA GLU A 37 -7.59 -7.98 -5.92
C GLU A 37 -6.06 -7.83 -5.80
N MET A 38 -5.57 -7.06 -4.83
CA MET A 38 -4.13 -6.89 -4.59
C MET A 38 -3.43 -8.21 -4.25
N ASP A 39 -2.12 -8.29 -4.50
CA ASP A 39 -1.34 -9.45 -4.09
C ASP A 39 -1.33 -9.58 -2.56
N ARG A 40 -1.22 -10.81 -2.06
CA ARG A 40 -1.22 -11.08 -0.61
C ARG A 40 -0.12 -10.31 0.11
N TYR A 41 1.05 -10.15 -0.50
CA TYR A 41 2.13 -9.35 0.07
C TYR A 41 1.75 -7.87 0.13
N ASP A 42 1.15 -7.32 -0.93
CA ASP A 42 0.76 -5.90 -0.99
C ASP A 42 -0.39 -5.59 -0.01
N LYS A 43 -1.33 -6.52 0.18
CA LYS A 43 -2.35 -6.39 1.23
C LYS A 43 -1.72 -6.33 2.62
N PHE A 44 -0.77 -7.22 2.90
CA PHE A 44 -0.08 -7.21 4.18
C PHE A 44 0.68 -5.89 4.40
N HIS A 45 1.45 -5.45 3.41
CA HIS A 45 2.15 -4.17 3.42
C HIS A 45 1.19 -3.02 3.73
N SER A 46 0.10 -2.93 2.98
CA SER A 46 -0.92 -1.88 3.14
C SER A 46 -1.57 -1.89 4.53
N LEU A 47 -1.76 -3.06 5.15
CA LEU A 47 -2.25 -3.18 6.52
C LEU A 47 -1.23 -2.70 7.56
N GLU A 48 0.07 -2.92 7.33
CA GLU A 48 1.13 -2.37 8.19
C GLU A 48 1.23 -0.84 8.06
N VAL A 49 1.17 -0.32 6.83
CA VAL A 49 1.09 1.13 6.58
C VAL A 49 -0.12 1.72 7.29
N TYR A 50 -1.30 1.11 7.17
CA TYR A 50 -2.51 1.55 7.86
C TYR A 50 -2.31 1.63 9.38
N LYS A 51 -1.71 0.59 9.99
CA LYS A 51 -1.44 0.57 11.44
C LYS A 51 -0.54 1.72 11.88
N LYS A 52 0.42 2.12 11.04
CA LYS A 52 1.33 3.23 11.33
C LYS A 52 0.67 4.57 11.12
N VAL A 53 -0.01 4.78 9.99
CA VAL A 53 -0.78 5.99 9.69
C VAL A 53 -1.79 6.27 10.81
N SER A 54 -2.47 5.23 11.31
CA SER A 54 -3.43 5.31 12.44
C SER A 54 -2.81 5.76 13.78
N LYS A 55 -1.48 5.82 13.88
CA LYS A 55 -0.74 6.30 15.07
C LYS A 55 -0.14 7.70 14.89
N THR A 56 -0.31 8.30 13.72
CA THR A 56 0.19 9.65 13.40
C THR A 56 -0.89 10.72 13.57
N ASN A 57 -0.57 11.96 13.22
CA ASN A 57 -1.55 13.04 13.06
C ASN A 57 -2.53 12.82 11.90
N LEU A 58 -2.32 11.80 11.04
CA LEU A 58 -3.22 11.45 9.94
C LEU A 58 -4.35 10.49 10.34
N LYS A 59 -4.38 10.00 11.58
CA LYS A 59 -5.36 9.01 12.06
C LYS A 59 -6.82 9.43 11.88
N ASP A 60 -7.09 10.74 11.86
CA ASP A 60 -8.45 11.30 11.71
C ASP A 60 -8.73 11.72 10.26
N LYS A 61 -7.75 11.59 9.34
CA LYS A 61 -7.90 11.90 7.91
C LYS A 61 -8.24 10.63 7.14
N ILE A 62 -9.53 10.39 6.93
CA ILE A 62 -10.04 9.18 6.27
C ILE A 62 -9.36 8.91 4.91
N ILE A 63 -9.10 9.95 4.12
CA ILE A 63 -8.44 9.82 2.81
C ILE A 63 -7.03 9.22 2.91
N TYR A 64 -6.29 9.50 3.98
CA TYR A 64 -4.95 8.92 4.22
C TYR A 64 -5.00 7.50 4.76
N LEU A 65 -6.06 7.15 5.50
CA LEU A 65 -6.33 5.77 5.88
C LEU A 65 -6.70 4.92 4.66
N LYS A 66 -7.51 5.45 3.74
CA LYS A 66 -7.80 4.81 2.45
C LYS A 66 -6.55 4.69 1.58
N LEU A 67 -5.73 5.76 1.52
CA LEU A 67 -4.44 5.75 0.82
C LEU A 67 -3.52 4.64 1.35
N ALA A 68 -3.45 4.46 2.66
CA ALA A 68 -2.66 3.38 3.26
C ALA A 68 -3.07 2.00 2.75
N LEU A 69 -4.37 1.77 2.56
CA LEU A 69 -4.89 0.51 2.04
C LEU A 69 -4.66 0.35 0.52
N LEU A 70 -4.61 1.43 -0.25
CA LEU A 70 -4.73 1.37 -1.72
C LEU A 70 -3.53 1.93 -2.52
N HIS A 71 -2.54 2.57 -1.89
CA HIS A 71 -1.40 3.20 -2.58
C HIS A 71 -0.68 2.25 -3.57
N ASP A 72 -0.61 0.96 -3.23
CA ASP A 72 0.06 -0.07 -4.01
C ASP A 72 -0.84 -0.85 -4.97
N CYS A 73 -2.11 -0.46 -5.12
CA CYS A 73 -3.09 -1.22 -5.91
C CYS A 73 -2.74 -1.34 -7.41
N GLY A 74 -1.83 -0.50 -7.91
CA GLY A 74 -1.31 -0.54 -9.27
C GLY A 74 -0.15 -1.50 -9.50
N LYS A 75 0.45 -2.13 -8.46
CA LYS A 75 1.61 -3.04 -8.63
C LYS A 75 1.23 -4.27 -9.46
N GLY A 76 0.04 -4.81 -9.24
CA GLY A 76 -0.43 -6.05 -9.86
C GLY A 76 0.28 -7.28 -9.29
N LYS A 77 0.06 -8.46 -9.89
CA LYS A 77 0.72 -9.71 -9.47
C LYS A 77 2.17 -9.72 -9.97
N ILE A 78 3.09 -9.36 -9.09
CA ILE A 78 4.52 -9.24 -9.40
C ILE A 78 5.31 -10.35 -8.67
N PRO A 79 6.17 -11.11 -9.38
CA PRO A 79 7.04 -12.10 -8.75
C PRO A 79 7.93 -11.48 -7.66
N MET A 80 8.18 -12.24 -6.58
CA MET A 80 9.03 -11.80 -5.47
C MET A 80 10.43 -11.37 -5.94
N ILE A 81 10.99 -12.04 -6.94
CA ILE A 81 12.30 -11.69 -7.51
C ILE A 81 12.30 -10.26 -8.06
N THR A 82 11.22 -9.81 -8.71
CA THR A 82 11.09 -8.46 -9.25
C THR A 82 11.03 -7.41 -8.14
N ARG A 83 10.44 -7.74 -6.99
CA ARG A 83 10.42 -6.88 -5.78
C ARG A 83 11.82 -6.70 -5.20
N ILE A 84 12.57 -7.81 -5.11
CA ILE A 84 13.97 -7.79 -4.65
C ILE A 84 14.83 -6.92 -5.58
N LEU A 85 14.75 -7.13 -6.90
CA LEU A 85 15.49 -6.33 -7.88
C LEU A 85 15.16 -4.83 -7.78
N HIS A 86 13.87 -4.50 -7.59
CA HIS A 86 13.42 -3.12 -7.41
C HIS A 86 14.02 -2.47 -6.16
N LYS A 87 14.13 -3.22 -5.04
CA LYS A 87 14.80 -2.75 -3.81
C LYS A 87 16.29 -2.44 -4.04
N PHE A 88 16.94 -3.17 -4.96
CA PHE A 88 18.30 -2.89 -5.42
C PHE A 88 18.38 -1.82 -6.53
N LYS A 89 17.32 -1.00 -6.70
CA LYS A 89 17.22 0.12 -7.65
C LYS A 89 17.31 -0.28 -9.13
N ILE A 90 17.12 -1.56 -9.45
CA ILE A 90 17.03 -2.04 -10.83
C ILE A 90 15.70 -1.56 -11.43
N LYS A 91 15.72 -1.10 -12.69
CA LYS A 91 14.51 -0.65 -13.40
C LYS A 91 13.56 -1.83 -13.60
N THR A 92 12.35 -1.75 -13.06
CA THR A 92 11.29 -2.76 -13.23
C THR A 92 9.95 -2.07 -13.55
N SER A 93 8.97 -2.85 -14.00
CA SER A 93 7.59 -2.40 -14.24
C SER A 93 6.88 -1.87 -12.99
N LEU A 94 7.47 -2.05 -11.80
CA LEU A 94 6.96 -1.46 -10.58
C LEU A 94 6.99 0.06 -10.61
N ARG A 95 7.84 0.73 -11.40
CA ARG A 95 7.91 2.20 -11.43
C ARG A 95 6.59 2.90 -11.78
N GLU A 96 5.75 2.24 -12.56
CA GLU A 96 4.48 2.80 -13.05
C GLU A 96 3.29 2.43 -12.15
N HIS A 97 3.51 1.80 -10.98
CA HIS A 97 2.41 1.37 -10.12
C HIS A 97 1.57 2.54 -9.61
N ALA A 98 2.18 3.69 -9.33
CA ALA A 98 1.45 4.88 -8.90
C ALA A 98 0.48 5.37 -10.00
N GLU A 99 0.94 5.42 -11.26
CA GLU A 99 0.09 5.81 -12.39
C GLU A 99 -1.01 4.77 -12.66
N ARG A 100 -0.67 3.48 -12.61
CA ARG A 100 -1.67 2.40 -12.76
C ARG A 100 -2.71 2.41 -11.64
N GLY A 101 -2.31 2.75 -10.41
CA GLY A 101 -3.22 2.92 -9.28
C GLY A 101 -4.14 4.12 -9.46
N TYR A 102 -3.60 5.24 -9.95
CA TYR A 102 -4.40 6.41 -10.35
C TYR A 102 -5.48 6.03 -11.37
N GLU A 103 -5.11 5.35 -12.45
CA GLU A 103 -6.04 4.94 -13.51
C GLU A 103 -7.17 4.03 -13.00
N LYS A 104 -6.91 3.21 -11.97
CA LYS A 104 -7.93 2.37 -11.34
C LYS A 104 -8.97 3.15 -10.56
N LEU A 105 -8.59 4.26 -9.91
CA LEU A 105 -9.45 5.00 -9.00
C LEU A 105 -9.99 6.33 -9.54
N ARG A 106 -9.40 6.90 -10.60
CA ARG A 106 -9.71 8.26 -11.06
C ARG A 106 -11.19 8.54 -11.34
N ASN A 107 -11.95 7.50 -11.71
CA ASN A 107 -13.38 7.58 -12.02
C ASN A 107 -14.30 7.32 -10.80
N THR A 108 -13.73 6.85 -9.68
CA THR A 108 -14.47 6.50 -8.46
C THR A 108 -14.16 7.50 -7.33
N ASP A 109 -12.88 7.71 -7.05
CA ASP A 109 -12.40 8.69 -6.05
C ASP A 109 -11.18 9.41 -6.63
N THR A 110 -11.42 10.58 -7.23
CA THR A 110 -10.38 11.37 -7.89
C THR A 110 -9.35 11.93 -6.90
N GLU A 111 -9.77 12.29 -5.69
CA GLU A 111 -8.86 12.82 -4.66
C GLU A 111 -7.88 11.72 -4.21
N LEU A 112 -8.41 10.55 -3.89
CA LEU A 112 -7.60 9.39 -3.53
C LEU A 112 -6.70 8.97 -4.68
N ALA A 113 -7.20 8.95 -5.91
CA ALA A 113 -6.40 8.65 -7.09
C ALA A 113 -5.19 9.59 -7.22
N LEU A 114 -5.38 10.90 -7.00
CA LEU A 114 -4.29 11.89 -7.06
C LEU A 114 -3.24 11.65 -5.97
N LEU A 115 -3.67 11.29 -4.75
CA LEU A 115 -2.74 10.90 -3.69
C LEU A 115 -1.95 9.64 -4.05
N ILE A 116 -2.61 8.62 -4.61
CA ILE A 116 -1.96 7.40 -5.11
C ILE A 116 -0.96 7.75 -6.21
N ARG A 117 -1.28 8.64 -7.13
CA ARG A 117 -0.34 9.06 -8.18
C ARG A 117 0.94 9.68 -7.62
N ASN A 118 0.78 10.43 -6.52
CA ASN A 118 1.84 11.26 -5.95
C ASN A 118 2.51 10.67 -4.71
N HIS A 119 2.19 9.44 -4.30
CA HIS A 119 2.75 8.91 -3.04
C HIS A 119 4.26 8.71 -3.04
N HIS A 120 4.93 8.66 -4.21
CA HIS A 120 6.40 8.71 -4.32
C HIS A 120 6.97 10.12 -4.56
N ASN A 121 6.12 11.13 -4.75
CA ASN A 121 6.53 12.49 -5.04
C ASN A 121 6.95 13.20 -3.73
N ARG A 122 8.24 13.53 -3.63
CA ARG A 122 8.78 14.25 -2.48
C ARG A 122 8.27 15.70 -2.50
N ASN A 123 7.98 16.25 -1.31
CA ASN A 123 7.47 17.61 -1.14
C ASN A 123 6.06 17.84 -1.69
N TYR A 124 5.24 16.79 -1.85
CA TYR A 124 3.84 16.94 -2.27
C TYR A 124 2.99 17.67 -1.22
N SER A 125 3.08 17.24 0.05
CA SER A 125 2.50 17.93 1.21
C SER A 125 3.15 17.46 2.51
N GLU A 126 2.87 18.15 3.62
CA GLU A 126 3.30 17.72 4.96
C GLU A 126 2.69 16.35 5.32
N GLU A 127 1.41 16.15 5.02
CA GLU A 127 0.75 14.88 5.27
C GLU A 127 1.29 13.75 4.40
N MET A 128 1.60 14.03 3.13
CA MET A 128 2.22 13.03 2.26
C MET A 128 3.61 12.65 2.77
N THR A 129 4.34 13.59 3.39
CA THR A 129 5.64 13.29 4.01
C THR A 129 5.48 12.30 5.17
N VAL A 130 4.47 12.50 6.03
CA VAL A 130 4.16 11.57 7.12
C VAL A 130 3.71 10.21 6.58
N PHE A 131 2.90 10.20 5.52
CA PHE A 131 2.49 8.97 4.84
C PHE A 131 3.69 8.18 4.29
N GLN A 132 4.58 8.86 3.57
CA GLN A 132 5.80 8.26 2.99
C GLN A 132 6.69 7.63 4.07
N GLN A 133 6.84 8.27 5.23
CA GLN A 133 7.58 7.68 6.36
C GLN A 133 6.93 6.38 6.84
N CYS A 134 5.60 6.34 6.94
CA CYS A 134 4.88 5.13 7.32
C CYS A 134 5.06 4.02 6.27
N ASP A 135 5.03 4.37 4.98
CA ASP A 135 5.22 3.45 3.86
C ASP A 135 6.64 2.86 3.84
N ASP A 136 7.66 3.71 3.91
CA ASP A 136 9.08 3.32 3.88
C ASP A 136 9.50 2.40 5.04
N GLU A 137 8.88 2.58 6.21
CA GLU A 137 9.21 1.78 7.40
C GLU A 137 8.53 0.39 7.41
N SER A 138 7.54 0.14 6.55
CA SER A 138 6.61 -1.01 6.63
C SER A 138 7.12 -2.30 5.97
#